data_AF-A0A0Q8NJN6-F1
#
_entry.id   AF-A0A0Q8NJN6-F1
#
_cell.length_a   1.000
_cell.length_b   1.000
_cell.length_c   1.000
_cell.angle_alpha   90.00
_cell.angle_beta   90.00
_cell.angle_gamma   90.00
#
_symmetry.space_group_name_H-M   'P 1'
#
loop_
_entity.id
_entity.type
_entity.pdbx_description
1 polymer ?
#
loop_
_entity_poly.entity_id
_entity_poly.type
_entity_poly.pdbx_seq_one_letter_code
_entity_poly.pdbx_strand_id
1 'polypeptide(L)'
;MAAKKSYLLNKNLDNINWLEDKNVLKANISIGSEGGYTDNDDPLSFLEEHYKIVKLTKTRIILYKCTELFEYSNGEPFSVKEYVYEEQSKSDVYPFKNDDRIIEIYPNAEVFHFLIALLFTIFIETLILFLLFKTKYKKLNITNKLLLITGFIASFSTLPYVWLVFPAFITSRFPYIAFSECFAILIESVIIYKLLKIDFKKALLASVVCNVISFSIGLLINWNNVYNIILNLKNS
;
A
#
# COMPACT_ATOMS: atom_id res chain seq x y z
N MET A 1 -17.31 -18.52 -11.72
CA MET A 1 -18.39 -19.50 -11.99
C MET A 1 -17.76 -20.72 -12.64
N ALA A 2 -18.35 -21.91 -12.49
CA ALA A 2 -17.82 -23.15 -13.05
C ALA A 2 -18.91 -23.92 -13.82
N ALA A 3 -18.58 -24.49 -14.97
CA ALA A 3 -19.47 -25.33 -15.77
C ALA A 3 -18.66 -26.47 -16.42
N LYS A 4 -19.29 -27.60 -16.72
CA LYS A 4 -18.61 -28.73 -17.39
C LYS A 4 -18.15 -28.32 -18.79
N LYS A 5 -16.90 -28.62 -19.17
CA LYS A 5 -16.35 -28.32 -20.50
C LYS A 5 -17.26 -28.84 -21.63
N SER A 6 -17.77 -30.06 -21.50
CA SER A 6 -18.70 -30.67 -22.47
C SER A 6 -20.01 -29.91 -22.65
N TYR A 7 -20.48 -29.20 -21.62
CA TYR A 7 -21.66 -28.32 -21.71
C TYR A 7 -21.35 -27.06 -22.52
N LEU A 8 -20.12 -26.54 -22.42
CA LEU A 8 -19.69 -25.31 -23.09
C LEU A 8 -19.38 -25.51 -24.58
N LEU A 9 -18.94 -26.70 -25.00
CA LEU A 9 -18.48 -26.97 -26.36
C LEU A 9 -19.48 -26.66 -27.48
N ASN A 10 -20.79 -26.62 -27.18
CA ASN A 10 -21.85 -26.36 -28.16
C ASN A 10 -22.65 -25.09 -27.86
N LYS A 11 -22.14 -24.20 -27.01
CA LYS A 11 -22.85 -22.99 -26.59
C LYS A 11 -22.13 -21.74 -27.08
N ASN A 12 -22.92 -20.76 -27.51
CA ASN A 12 -22.41 -19.43 -27.75
C ASN A 12 -22.27 -18.70 -26.41
N LEU A 13 -21.03 -18.57 -25.94
CA LEU A 13 -20.67 -18.08 -24.60
C LEU A 13 -21.12 -16.63 -24.36
N ASP A 14 -21.21 -15.83 -25.43
CA ASP A 14 -21.58 -14.41 -25.35
C ASP A 14 -23.08 -14.20 -25.04
N ASN A 15 -23.91 -15.23 -25.26
CA ASN A 15 -25.37 -15.14 -25.10
C ASN A 15 -25.91 -15.90 -23.88
N ILE A 16 -25.03 -16.46 -23.03
CA ILE A 16 -25.47 -17.23 -21.86
C ILE A 16 -25.70 -16.28 -20.68
N ASN A 17 -26.91 -16.33 -20.10
CA ASN A 17 -27.16 -15.71 -18.80
C ASN A 17 -26.57 -16.58 -17.69
N TRP A 18 -25.28 -16.38 -17.41
CA TRP A 18 -24.49 -17.19 -16.48
C TRP A 18 -25.04 -17.22 -15.05
N LEU A 19 -25.80 -16.22 -14.64
CA LEU A 19 -26.38 -16.13 -13.29
C LEU A 19 -27.61 -17.03 -13.11
N GLU A 20 -28.32 -17.34 -14.20
CA GLU A 20 -29.58 -18.10 -14.16
C GLU A 20 -29.43 -19.52 -14.74
N ASP A 21 -28.29 -19.84 -15.33
CA ASP A 21 -28.05 -21.15 -15.92
C ASP A 21 -27.81 -22.22 -14.84
N LYS A 22 -28.78 -23.14 -14.71
CA LYS A 22 -28.74 -24.27 -13.75
C LYS A 22 -27.55 -25.21 -13.91
N ASN A 23 -26.83 -25.16 -15.04
CA ASN A 23 -25.64 -25.98 -15.27
C ASN A 23 -24.35 -25.25 -14.86
N VAL A 24 -24.47 -24.05 -14.30
CA VAL A 24 -23.36 -23.19 -13.85
C VAL A 24 -23.38 -23.12 -12.33
N LEU A 25 -22.26 -23.50 -11.72
CA LEU A 25 -22.04 -23.39 -10.28
C LEU A 25 -21.38 -22.06 -9.95
N LYS A 26 -21.88 -21.38 -8.91
CA LYS A 26 -21.28 -20.14 -8.42
C LYS A 26 -20.03 -20.48 -7.60
N ALA A 27 -18.86 -20.18 -8.16
CA ALA A 27 -17.59 -20.30 -7.45
C ALA A 27 -17.38 -19.08 -6.53
N ASN A 28 -16.87 -19.33 -5.32
CA ASN A 28 -16.45 -18.31 -4.35
C ASN A 28 -15.01 -17.81 -4.59
N ILE A 29 -14.33 -18.34 -5.61
CA ILE A 29 -12.97 -17.94 -5.99
C ILE A 29 -13.04 -16.75 -6.95
N SER A 30 -12.43 -15.64 -6.55
CA SER A 30 -12.26 -14.45 -7.38
C SER A 30 -11.01 -14.62 -8.26
N ILE A 31 -11.20 -14.98 -9.52
CA ILE A 31 -10.12 -14.99 -10.52
C ILE A 31 -10.00 -13.58 -11.09
N GLY A 32 -8.78 -13.03 -11.15
CA GLY A 32 -8.51 -11.69 -11.66
C GLY A 32 -9.06 -11.45 -13.06
N SER A 33 -9.39 -10.20 -13.39
CA SER A 33 -10.09 -9.77 -14.61
C SER A 33 -9.30 -9.89 -15.91
N GLU A 34 -8.08 -10.44 -15.88
CA GLU A 34 -7.32 -10.76 -17.09
C GLU A 34 -7.82 -12.10 -17.64
N GLY A 35 -8.99 -12.02 -18.29
CA GLY A 35 -9.69 -13.14 -18.90
C GLY A 35 -8.92 -13.78 -20.06
N GLY A 36 -7.99 -14.66 -19.73
CA GLY A 36 -7.62 -15.77 -20.58
C GLY A 36 -8.46 -17.00 -20.23
N TYR A 37 -8.81 -17.80 -21.22
CA TYR A 37 -9.10 -19.20 -20.97
C TYR A 37 -7.82 -19.80 -20.39
N THR A 38 -7.74 -19.93 -19.07
CA THR A 38 -6.77 -20.85 -18.51
C THR A 38 -7.29 -22.23 -18.87
N ASP A 39 -6.51 -23.00 -19.64
CA ASP A 39 -6.65 -24.45 -19.60
C ASP A 39 -6.39 -24.82 -18.14
N ASN A 40 -7.47 -24.87 -17.35
CA ASN A 40 -7.44 -25.40 -15.99
C ASN A 40 -7.33 -26.92 -16.13
N ASP A 41 -6.12 -27.37 -16.48
CA ASP A 41 -5.69 -28.74 -16.26
C ASP A 41 -5.62 -29.05 -14.75
N ASP A 42 -5.70 -28.04 -13.88
CA ASP A 42 -5.87 -28.21 -12.44
C ASP A 42 -7.36 -28.08 -12.03
N PRO A 43 -8.02 -29.21 -11.69
CA PRO A 43 -9.43 -29.24 -11.32
C PRO A 43 -9.70 -28.70 -9.89
N LEU A 44 -8.69 -28.13 -9.21
CA LEU A 44 -8.79 -27.63 -7.84
C LEU A 44 -9.88 -26.56 -7.67
N SER A 45 -10.90 -26.88 -6.86
CA SER A 45 -12.02 -25.98 -6.53
C SER A 45 -12.00 -25.43 -5.11
N PHE A 46 -11.23 -26.05 -4.21
CA PHE A 46 -11.10 -25.61 -2.83
C PHE A 46 -9.74 -26.01 -2.28
N LEU A 47 -9.08 -25.09 -1.60
CA LEU A 47 -7.84 -25.30 -0.87
C LEU A 47 -8.00 -24.73 0.53
N GLU A 48 -7.85 -25.57 1.55
CA GLU A 48 -7.80 -25.14 2.94
C GLU A 48 -6.47 -25.58 3.57
N GLU A 49 -5.79 -24.65 4.23
CA GLU A 49 -4.49 -24.87 4.85
C GLU A 49 -4.59 -24.70 6.37
N HIS A 50 -4.14 -25.69 7.11
CA HIS A 50 -4.11 -25.66 8.57
C HIS A 50 -2.69 -25.47 9.09
N TYR A 51 -2.55 -24.57 10.06
CA TYR A 51 -1.27 -24.26 10.71
C TYR A 51 -1.37 -24.51 12.22
N LYS A 52 -0.32 -25.11 12.79
CA LYS A 52 -0.13 -25.26 14.24
C LYS A 52 0.96 -24.32 14.72
N ILE A 53 0.75 -23.68 15.86
CA ILE A 53 1.82 -22.94 16.55
C ILE A 53 2.73 -23.96 17.19
N VAL A 54 3.96 -24.06 16.71
CA VAL A 54 4.92 -25.04 17.23
C VAL A 54 5.87 -24.42 18.24
N LYS A 55 6.18 -23.13 18.10
CA LYS A 55 7.04 -22.44 19.06
C LYS A 55 6.70 -20.97 19.19
N LEU A 56 6.66 -20.52 20.42
CA LEU A 56 6.62 -19.10 20.78
C LEU A 56 7.99 -18.72 21.34
N THR A 57 8.61 -17.72 20.75
CA THR A 57 9.81 -17.08 21.29
C THR A 57 9.46 -15.66 21.76
N LYS A 58 10.40 -14.95 22.37
CA LYS A 58 10.17 -13.56 22.80
C LYS A 58 9.80 -12.62 21.65
N THR A 59 10.19 -12.93 20.42
CA THR A 59 10.04 -12.04 19.25
C THR A 59 9.41 -12.69 18.03
N ARG A 60 9.09 -14.00 18.07
CA ARG A 60 8.64 -14.76 16.90
C ARG A 60 7.65 -15.85 17.27
N ILE A 61 6.69 -16.09 16.38
CA ILE A 61 5.78 -17.25 16.38
C ILE A 61 6.21 -18.14 15.22
N ILE A 62 6.50 -19.41 15.51
CA ILE A 62 6.80 -20.41 14.48
C ILE A 62 5.52 -21.19 14.23
N LEU A 63 4.97 -21.01 13.03
CA LEU A 63 3.83 -21.75 12.52
C LEU A 63 4.33 -22.92 11.67
N TYR A 64 3.69 -24.06 11.81
CA TYR A 64 3.92 -25.23 11.00
C TYR A 64 2.65 -25.59 10.25
N LYS A 65 2.75 -25.72 8.93
CA LYS A 65 1.66 -26.19 8.10
C LYS A 65 1.48 -27.68 8.33
N CYS A 66 0.37 -28.08 8.92
CA CYS A 66 0.14 -29.47 9.31
C CYS A 66 -0.76 -30.22 8.34
N THR A 67 -1.68 -29.53 7.66
CA THR A 67 -2.68 -30.17 6.81
C THR A 67 -3.05 -29.26 5.64
N GLU A 68 -3.18 -29.85 4.45
CA GLU A 68 -3.86 -29.25 3.30
C GLU A 68 -5.04 -30.13 2.91
N LEU A 69 -6.16 -29.47 2.62
CA LEU A 69 -7.38 -30.10 2.15
C LEU A 69 -7.65 -29.60 0.74
N PHE A 70 -7.82 -30.53 -0.19
CA PHE A 70 -8.09 -30.26 -1.61
C PHE A 70 -9.47 -30.81 -1.97
N GLU A 71 -10.31 -29.98 -2.57
CA GLU A 71 -11.54 -30.43 -3.23
C GLU A 71 -11.43 -30.12 -4.73
N TYR A 72 -11.83 -31.07 -5.57
CA TYR A 72 -11.71 -30.96 -7.01
C TYR A 72 -13.08 -30.93 -7.68
N SER A 73 -13.24 -30.01 -8.63
CA SER A 73 -14.48 -29.81 -9.38
C SER A 73 -14.76 -30.90 -10.42
N ASN A 74 -13.77 -31.74 -10.72
CA ASN A 74 -13.91 -32.84 -11.69
C ASN A 74 -14.44 -34.14 -11.07
N GLY A 75 -14.75 -34.14 -9.76
CA GLY A 75 -15.24 -35.32 -9.04
C GLY A 75 -14.13 -36.24 -8.53
N GLU A 76 -12.86 -35.83 -8.64
CA GLU A 76 -11.79 -36.48 -7.88
C GLU A 76 -12.09 -36.44 -6.38
N PRO A 77 -11.71 -37.51 -5.65
CA PRO A 77 -11.98 -37.57 -4.22
C PRO A 77 -11.25 -36.44 -3.50
N PHE A 78 -11.88 -35.96 -2.45
CA PHE A 78 -11.27 -35.04 -1.49
C PHE A 78 -9.92 -35.59 -1.02
N SER A 79 -8.87 -34.80 -1.20
CA SER A 79 -7.51 -35.19 -0.85
C SER A 79 -7.06 -34.44 0.39
N VAL A 80 -6.47 -35.17 1.33
CA VAL A 80 -5.86 -34.61 2.54
C VAL A 80 -4.39 -34.89 2.48
N LYS A 81 -3.58 -33.83 2.50
CA LYS A 81 -2.14 -33.96 2.62
C LYS A 81 -1.73 -33.53 4.02
N GLU A 82 -1.37 -34.51 4.82
CA GLU A 82 -0.83 -34.28 6.15
C GLU A 82 0.69 -34.12 6.06
N TYR A 83 1.20 -33.15 6.82
CA TYR A 83 2.61 -32.90 6.96
C TYR A 83 3.03 -33.32 8.36
N VAL A 84 4.05 -34.19 8.44
CA VAL A 84 4.61 -34.65 9.71
C VAL A 84 5.61 -33.62 10.22
N TYR A 85 5.35 -33.09 11.42
CA TYR A 85 6.30 -32.21 12.08
C TYR A 85 7.44 -33.05 12.64
N GLU A 86 8.58 -33.04 11.95
CA GLU A 86 9.82 -33.57 12.52
C GLU A 86 10.39 -32.51 13.47
N GLU A 87 10.35 -32.82 14.77
CA GLU A 87 10.93 -31.96 15.81
C GLU A 87 12.44 -31.88 15.58
N GLN A 88 12.87 -30.79 14.93
CA GLN A 88 14.29 -30.51 14.74
C GLN A 88 14.96 -30.46 16.11
N SER A 89 16.03 -31.25 16.28
CA SER A 89 16.82 -31.32 17.50
C SER A 89 17.11 -29.92 18.04
N LYS A 90 17.04 -29.75 19.37
CA LYS A 90 17.35 -28.46 20.04
C LYS A 90 18.72 -27.89 19.65
N SER A 91 19.65 -28.71 19.11
CA SER A 91 20.94 -28.28 18.57
C SER A 91 20.87 -27.57 17.22
N ASP A 92 19.83 -27.80 16.42
CA ASP A 92 19.75 -27.34 15.03
C ASP A 92 18.95 -26.04 14.89
N VAL A 93 18.31 -25.61 15.99
CA VAL A 93 17.53 -24.36 16.05
C VAL A 93 18.43 -23.12 16.15
N TYR A 94 19.74 -23.31 16.34
CA TYR A 94 20.75 -22.26 16.18
C TYR A 94 21.97 -22.86 15.45
N PRO A 95 22.25 -22.43 14.21
CA PRO A 95 22.46 -21.01 13.94
C PRO A 95 21.77 -20.54 12.65
N PHE A 96 20.59 -19.93 12.75
CA PHE A 96 20.11 -19.00 11.71
C PHE A 96 20.89 -17.68 11.72
N LYS A 97 22.19 -17.73 12.00
CA LYS A 97 23.05 -16.56 11.99
C LYS A 97 23.51 -16.22 10.57
N ASN A 98 23.41 -17.15 9.61
CA ASN A 98 23.87 -17.02 8.22
C ASN A 98 22.97 -17.76 7.18
N ASP A 99 21.67 -17.97 7.43
CA ASP A 99 20.80 -18.49 6.36
C ASP A 99 20.27 -17.31 5.53
N ASP A 100 20.93 -17.03 4.41
CA ASP A 100 20.56 -15.97 3.46
C ASP A 100 19.13 -16.12 2.88
N ARG A 101 18.46 -17.25 3.15
CA ARG A 101 17.07 -17.52 2.75
C ARG A 101 16.05 -16.96 3.75
N ILE A 102 16.45 -16.67 4.99
CA ILE A 102 15.60 -15.93 5.93
C ILE A 102 15.82 -14.45 5.68
N ILE A 103 15.07 -13.92 4.72
CA ILE A 103 14.89 -12.47 4.62
C ILE A 103 14.12 -12.08 5.88
N GLU A 104 14.80 -11.50 6.87
CA GLU A 104 14.11 -10.67 7.86
C GLU A 104 13.46 -9.55 7.07
N ILE A 105 12.19 -9.70 6.74
CA ILE A 105 11.36 -8.65 6.14
C ILE A 105 11.09 -7.64 7.26
N TYR A 106 12.13 -6.94 7.69
CA TYR A 106 11.93 -5.64 8.27
C TYR A 106 11.33 -4.77 7.17
N PRO A 107 10.37 -3.89 7.47
CA PRO A 107 9.87 -2.88 6.54
C PRO A 107 10.93 -1.80 6.26
N ASN A 108 12.22 -2.17 6.20
CA ASN A 108 13.33 -1.27 5.95
C ASN A 108 13.15 -0.52 4.64
N ALA A 109 12.61 -1.19 3.61
CA ALA A 109 12.31 -0.53 2.33
C ALA A 109 11.26 0.58 2.52
N GLU A 110 10.14 0.31 3.19
CA GLU A 110 9.07 1.29 3.43
C GLU A 110 9.53 2.46 4.30
N VAL A 111 10.23 2.16 5.40
CA VAL A 111 10.79 3.20 6.28
C VAL A 111 11.83 4.04 5.54
N PHE A 112 12.68 3.41 4.71
CA PHE A 112 13.66 4.12 3.90
C PHE A 112 12.99 4.99 2.82
N HIS A 113 11.96 4.50 2.15
CA HIS A 113 11.15 5.27 1.20
C HIS A 113 10.48 6.46 1.89
N PHE A 114 9.91 6.26 3.06
CA PHE A 114 9.36 7.32 3.89
C PHE A 114 10.43 8.37 4.23
N LEU A 115 11.61 7.96 4.69
CA LEU A 115 12.70 8.89 5.04
C LEU A 115 13.18 9.69 3.83
N ILE A 116 13.30 9.06 2.66
CA ILE A 116 13.64 9.76 1.41
C ILE A 116 12.55 10.76 1.04
N ALA A 117 11.28 10.35 1.07
CA ALA A 117 10.15 11.22 0.76
C ALA A 117 10.09 12.41 1.73
N LEU A 118 10.37 12.18 3.01
CA LEU A 118 10.44 13.21 4.04
C LEU A 118 11.55 14.21 3.78
N LEU A 119 12.78 13.74 3.56
CA LEU A 119 13.92 14.62 3.26
C LEU A 119 13.69 15.43 1.98
N PHE A 120 13.13 14.80 0.95
CA PHE A 120 12.81 15.45 -0.31
C PHE A 120 11.74 16.52 -0.14
N THR A 121 10.66 16.22 0.59
CA THR A 121 9.58 17.18 0.86
C THR A 121 10.08 18.36 1.68
N ILE A 122 10.82 18.11 2.77
CA ILE A 122 11.46 19.16 3.58
C ILE A 122 12.30 20.08 2.69
N PHE A 123 13.11 19.51 1.79
CA PHE A 123 13.96 20.28 0.90
C PHE A 123 13.15 21.18 -0.05
N ILE A 124 12.19 20.61 -0.76
CA ILE A 124 11.36 21.33 -1.74
C ILE A 124 10.53 22.43 -1.06
N GLU A 125 9.85 22.10 0.03
CA GLU A 125 8.98 23.06 0.72
C GLU A 125 9.76 24.16 1.39
N THR A 126 10.93 23.85 1.98
CA THR A 126 11.82 24.87 2.51
C THR A 126 12.31 25.79 1.39
N LEU A 127 12.68 25.26 0.23
CA LEU A 127 13.10 26.06 -0.92
C LEU A 127 11.99 27.02 -1.39
N ILE A 128 10.75 26.51 -1.53
CA ILE A 128 9.60 27.32 -1.93
C ILE A 128 9.30 28.39 -0.88
N LEU A 129 9.36 28.05 0.41
CA LEU A 129 9.18 29.00 1.49
C LEU A 129 10.23 30.11 1.42
N PHE A 130 11.49 29.77 1.20
CA PHE A 130 12.55 30.75 0.96
C PHE A 130 12.24 31.65 -0.23
N LEU A 131 11.86 31.08 -1.38
CA LEU A 131 11.50 31.84 -2.56
C LEU A 131 10.35 32.81 -2.28
N LEU A 132 9.25 32.34 -1.67
CA LEU A 132 8.09 33.18 -1.35
C LEU A 132 8.45 34.35 -0.42
N PHE A 133 9.17 34.08 0.68
CA PHE A 133 9.47 35.11 1.66
C PHE A 133 10.61 36.05 1.25
N LYS A 134 11.55 35.56 0.42
CA LYS A 134 12.64 36.39 -0.11
C LYS A 134 12.31 37.10 -1.40
N THR A 135 11.25 36.75 -2.11
CA THR A 135 10.83 37.47 -3.33
C THR A 135 9.57 38.31 -3.11
N LYS A 136 8.47 37.68 -2.67
CA LYS A 136 7.14 38.29 -2.57
C LYS A 136 6.92 39.01 -1.25
N TYR A 137 7.37 38.42 -0.13
CA TYR A 137 7.17 38.99 1.21
C TYR A 137 8.40 39.65 1.82
N LYS A 138 9.29 40.20 0.99
CA LYS A 138 10.55 40.85 1.41
C LYS A 138 10.39 41.83 2.57
N LYS A 139 9.29 42.59 2.59
CA LYS A 139 8.99 43.61 3.62
C LYS A 139 8.89 43.06 5.05
N LEU A 140 8.68 41.74 5.22
CA LEU A 140 8.56 41.10 6.53
C LEU A 140 9.94 40.85 7.20
N ASN A 141 11.06 41.00 6.48
CA ASN A 141 12.42 40.88 7.01
C ASN A 141 12.69 39.62 7.86
N ILE A 142 12.10 38.48 7.47
CA ILE A 142 12.26 37.21 8.17
C ILE A 142 13.68 36.66 7.99
N THR A 143 14.29 36.20 9.08
CA THR A 143 15.65 35.66 9.09
C THR A 143 15.72 34.29 8.40
N ASN A 144 16.83 34.01 7.72
CA ASN A 144 17.03 32.75 6.98
C ASN A 144 16.94 31.53 7.90
N LYS A 145 17.54 31.63 9.11
CA LYS A 145 17.49 30.57 10.12
C LYS A 145 16.05 30.21 10.50
N LEU A 146 15.19 31.22 10.66
CA LEU A 146 13.80 31.00 11.04
C LEU A 146 13.00 30.36 9.89
N LEU A 147 13.25 30.75 8.63
CA LEU A 147 12.63 30.10 7.46
C LEU A 147 13.02 28.63 7.34
N LEU A 148 14.30 28.30 7.54
CA LEU A 148 14.79 26.92 7.51
C LEU A 148 14.15 26.06 8.60
N ILE A 149 14.13 26.57 9.84
CA ILE A 149 13.48 25.87 10.96
C ILE A 149 11.98 25.70 10.70
N THR A 150 11.32 26.72 10.14
CA THR A 150 9.89 26.66 9.86
C THR A 150 9.58 25.60 8.80
N GLY A 151 10.32 25.58 7.68
CA GLY A 151 10.14 24.57 6.63
C GLY A 151 10.37 23.16 7.17
N PHE A 152 11.45 22.94 7.91
CA PHE A 152 11.73 21.65 8.54
C PHE A 152 10.62 21.21 9.50
N ILE A 153 10.22 22.06 10.46
CA ILE A 153 9.21 21.72 11.47
C ILE A 153 7.85 21.47 10.81
N ALA A 154 7.47 22.28 9.82
CA ALA A 154 6.20 22.15 9.11
C ALA A 154 6.06 20.75 8.49
N SER A 155 6.95 20.38 7.56
CA SER A 155 6.87 19.09 6.86
C SER A 155 7.13 17.91 7.81
N PHE A 156 8.08 18.04 8.75
CA PHE A 156 8.38 16.97 9.73
C PHE A 156 7.20 16.69 10.67
N SER A 157 6.35 17.68 10.94
CA SER A 157 5.18 17.50 11.80
C SER A 157 3.98 16.90 11.07
N THR A 158 3.88 17.05 9.74
CA THR A 158 2.72 16.60 8.97
C THR A 158 2.92 15.25 8.29
N LEU A 159 4.08 15.02 7.66
CA LEU A 159 4.31 13.80 6.87
C LEU A 159 4.21 12.48 7.65
N PRO A 160 4.74 12.35 8.89
CA PRO A 160 4.62 11.11 9.65
C PRO A 160 3.16 10.70 9.90
N TYR A 161 2.26 11.67 10.09
CA TYR A 161 0.84 11.38 10.27
C TYR A 161 0.20 10.90 8.97
N VAL A 162 0.52 11.57 7.86
CA VAL A 162 0.03 11.17 6.53
C VAL A 162 0.48 9.75 6.19
N TRP A 163 1.75 9.41 6.43
CA TRP A 163 2.29 8.10 6.05
C TRP A 163 2.00 6.97 7.03
N LEU A 164 1.98 7.25 8.34
CA LEU A 164 1.91 6.20 9.36
C LEU A 164 0.55 6.09 10.05
N VAL A 165 -0.19 7.20 10.13
CA VAL A 165 -1.47 7.25 10.87
C VAL A 165 -2.66 7.10 9.92
N PHE A 166 -2.69 7.85 8.82
CA PHE A 166 -3.86 7.90 7.94
C PHE A 166 -4.18 6.57 7.23
N PRO A 167 -3.21 5.77 6.76
CA PRO A 167 -3.50 4.49 6.10
C PRO A 167 -4.22 3.50 7.01
N ALA A 168 -4.10 3.64 8.34
CA ALA A 168 -4.81 2.79 9.30
C ALA A 168 -6.33 3.06 9.33
N PHE A 169 -6.78 4.23 8.86
CA PHE A 169 -8.18 4.65 8.93
C PHE A 169 -8.83 4.85 7.56
N ILE A 170 -8.03 5.15 6.53
CA ILE A 170 -8.53 5.52 5.20
C ILE A 170 -7.97 4.53 4.17
N THR A 171 -8.76 3.52 3.85
CA THR A 171 -8.38 2.49 2.86
C THR A 171 -8.58 2.95 1.42
N SER A 172 -9.56 3.83 1.18
CA SER A 172 -9.83 4.36 -0.17
C SER A 172 -8.84 5.44 -0.56
N ARG A 173 -8.26 5.31 -1.75
CA ARG A 173 -7.18 6.16 -2.25
C ARG A 173 -7.55 7.63 -2.40
N PHE A 174 -8.70 7.93 -3.02
CA PHE A 174 -9.09 9.31 -3.28
C PHE A 174 -9.37 10.09 -1.99
N PRO A 175 -10.18 9.57 -1.05
CA PRO A 175 -10.30 10.16 0.28
C PRO A 175 -8.95 10.31 0.98
N TYR A 176 -8.08 9.30 0.90
CA TYR A 176 -6.76 9.36 1.53
C TYR A 176 -5.95 10.57 1.03
N ILE A 177 -5.85 10.77 -0.29
CA ILE A 177 -5.14 11.92 -0.87
C ILE A 177 -5.80 13.23 -0.42
N ALA A 178 -7.11 13.37 -0.61
CA ALA A 178 -7.82 14.61 -0.29
C ALA A 178 -7.67 15.00 1.20
N PHE A 179 -7.85 14.05 2.12
CA PHE A 179 -7.70 14.29 3.55
C PHE A 179 -6.24 14.59 3.92
N SER A 180 -5.27 13.91 3.31
CA SER A 180 -3.84 14.14 3.56
C SER A 180 -3.42 15.55 3.17
N GLU A 181 -3.79 16.02 1.97
CA GLU A 181 -3.43 17.36 1.52
C GLU A 181 -4.13 18.44 2.34
N CYS A 182 -5.44 18.29 2.61
CA CYS A 182 -6.16 19.22 3.47
C CYS A 182 -5.56 19.30 4.88
N PHE A 183 -5.18 18.17 5.46
CA PHE A 183 -4.53 18.11 6.77
C PHE A 183 -3.17 18.82 6.75
N ALA A 184 -2.31 18.50 5.78
CA ALA A 184 -0.99 19.11 5.66
C ALA A 184 -1.12 20.64 5.52
N ILE A 185 -1.97 21.12 4.61
CA ILE A 185 -2.21 22.55 4.39
C ILE A 185 -2.65 23.25 5.68
N LEU A 186 -3.61 22.66 6.42
CA LEU A 186 -4.12 23.27 7.64
C LEU A 186 -3.05 23.32 8.74
N ILE A 187 -2.39 22.21 9.02
CA ILE A 187 -1.40 22.14 10.11
C ILE A 187 -0.17 22.99 9.80
N GLU A 188 0.35 22.93 8.59
CA GLU A 188 1.49 23.74 8.17
C GLU A 188 1.16 25.22 8.19
N SER A 189 -0.05 25.62 7.77
CA SER A 189 -0.46 27.03 7.86
C SER A 189 -0.44 27.55 9.31
N VAL A 190 -0.85 26.72 10.28
CA VAL A 190 -0.79 27.05 11.71
C VAL A 190 0.66 27.15 12.19
N ILE A 191 1.51 26.21 11.81
CA ILE A 191 2.94 26.21 12.17
C ILE A 191 3.64 27.45 11.61
N ILE A 192 3.47 27.73 10.32
CA ILE A 192 4.03 28.90 9.64
C ILE A 192 3.53 30.19 10.29
N TYR A 193 2.22 30.28 10.56
CA TYR A 193 1.62 31.43 11.25
C TYR A 193 2.29 31.69 12.61
N LYS A 194 2.44 30.64 13.43
CA LYS A 194 3.01 30.76 14.79
C LYS A 194 4.49 31.05 14.79
N LEU A 195 5.28 30.37 13.95
CA LEU A 195 6.74 30.52 13.92
C LEU A 195 7.17 31.83 13.25
N LEU A 196 6.54 32.20 12.14
CA LEU A 196 6.90 33.41 11.40
C LEU A 196 6.19 34.68 11.90
N LYS A 197 5.17 34.54 12.76
CA LYS A 197 4.37 35.65 13.32
C LYS A 197 3.80 36.59 12.25
N ILE A 198 3.26 36.00 11.18
CA ILE A 198 2.67 36.72 10.04
C ILE A 198 1.15 36.64 10.06
N ASP A 199 0.47 37.30 9.13
CA ASP A 199 -0.98 37.13 8.97
C ASP A 199 -1.33 35.70 8.55
N PHE A 200 -2.36 35.12 9.17
CA PHE A 200 -2.80 33.75 8.86
C PHE A 200 -3.12 33.54 7.38
N LYS A 201 -3.69 34.55 6.70
CA LYS A 201 -3.96 34.50 5.25
C LYS A 201 -2.68 34.28 4.42
N LYS A 202 -1.56 34.90 4.81
CA LYS A 202 -0.26 34.74 4.14
C LYS A 202 0.34 33.38 4.45
N ALA A 203 0.18 32.89 5.69
CA ALA A 203 0.65 31.57 6.11
C ALA A 203 -0.11 30.45 5.38
N LEU A 204 -1.44 30.55 5.28
CA LEU A 204 -2.28 29.62 4.53
C LEU A 204 -1.90 29.59 3.05
N LEU A 205 -1.75 30.76 2.42
CA LEU A 205 -1.32 30.82 1.02
C LEU A 205 0.08 30.21 0.82
N ALA A 206 1.01 30.45 1.75
CA ALA A 206 2.34 29.86 1.67
C ALA A 206 2.28 28.34 1.78
N SER A 207 1.51 27.80 2.73
CA SER A 207 1.33 26.35 2.89
C SER A 207 0.67 25.71 1.67
N VAL A 208 -0.41 26.29 1.14
CA VAL A 208 -1.05 25.81 -0.10
C VAL A 208 -0.04 25.75 -1.25
N VAL A 209 0.78 26.80 -1.43
CA VAL A 209 1.78 26.82 -2.50
C VAL A 209 2.88 25.78 -2.28
N CYS A 210 3.39 25.64 -1.06
CA CYS A 210 4.39 24.62 -0.73
C CYS A 210 3.87 23.21 -1.03
N ASN A 211 2.72 22.87 -0.46
CA ASN A 211 2.10 21.56 -0.55
C ASN A 211 1.68 21.20 -1.99
N VAL A 212 1.05 22.13 -2.73
CA VAL A 212 0.68 21.88 -4.13
C VAL A 212 1.92 21.61 -5.00
N ILE A 213 3.00 22.38 -4.83
CA ILE A 213 4.21 22.20 -5.63
C ILE A 213 4.94 20.91 -5.22
N SER A 214 5.11 20.64 -3.92
CA SER A 214 5.79 19.43 -3.45
C SER A 214 5.04 18.17 -3.87
N PHE A 215 3.72 18.15 -3.72
CA PHE A 215 2.85 17.08 -4.22
C PHE A 215 2.95 16.91 -5.75
N SER A 216 2.89 18.00 -6.51
CA SER A 216 2.99 17.95 -7.97
C SER A 216 4.34 17.39 -8.44
N ILE A 217 5.44 17.78 -7.80
CA ILE A 217 6.77 17.24 -8.09
C ILE A 217 6.82 15.75 -7.71
N GLY A 218 6.26 15.37 -6.57
CA GLY A 218 6.14 13.97 -6.16
C GLY A 218 5.40 13.11 -7.19
N LEU A 219 4.29 13.61 -7.74
CA LEU A 219 3.55 12.95 -8.82
C LEU A 219 4.38 12.82 -10.10
N LEU A 220 5.14 13.85 -10.47
CA LEU A 220 6.02 13.82 -11.66
C LEU A 220 7.17 12.83 -11.51
N ILE A 221 7.78 12.73 -10.33
CA ILE A 221 8.84 11.74 -10.07
C ILE A 221 8.26 10.32 -10.17
N ASN A 222 7.03 10.14 -9.70
CA ASN A 222 6.36 8.85 -9.72
C ASN A 222 5.48 8.64 -10.97
N TRP A 223 5.75 9.37 -12.06
CA TRP A 223 4.84 9.50 -13.21
C TRP A 223 4.48 8.17 -13.86
N ASN A 224 5.41 7.23 -13.98
CA ASN A 224 5.13 5.91 -14.57
C ASN A 224 4.09 5.13 -13.75
N ASN A 225 4.15 5.22 -12.41
CA ASN A 225 3.13 4.62 -11.56
C ASN A 225 1.81 5.38 -11.66
N VAL A 226 1.84 6.72 -11.65
CA VAL A 226 0.64 7.58 -11.77
C VAL A 226 -0.09 7.37 -13.11
N TYR A 227 0.64 7.22 -14.21
CA TYR A 227 0.09 6.97 -15.53
C TYR A 227 -0.70 5.65 -15.59
N ASN A 228 -0.14 4.58 -15.02
CA ASN A 228 -0.81 3.29 -14.91
C ASN A 228 -2.10 3.37 -14.07
N ILE A 229 -2.12 4.23 -13.05
CA ILE A 229 -3.29 4.45 -12.19
C ILE A 229 -4.42 5.17 -12.95
N ILE A 230 -4.09 6.21 -13.72
CA ILE A 230 -5.07 6.97 -14.52
C ILE A 230 -5.71 6.08 -15.59
N LEU A 231 -4.92 5.19 -16.21
CA LEU A 231 -5.43 4.21 -17.17
C LEU A 231 -6.40 3.22 -16.53
N ASN A 232 -6.09 2.69 -15.35
CA ASN A 232 -6.97 1.76 -14.64
C ASN A 232 -8.29 2.42 -14.19
N LEU A 233 -8.27 3.70 -13.81
CA LEU A 233 -9.49 4.46 -13.48
C LEU A 233 -10.39 4.73 -14.69
N LYS A 234 -9.84 4.72 -15.90
CA LYS A 234 -10.60 4.90 -17.14
C LYS A 234 -11.24 3.59 -17.60
N ASN A 235 -10.75 2.46 -17.10
CA ASN A 235 -11.17 1.11 -17.46
C ASN A 235 -12.06 0.45 -16.40
N SER A 236 -12.35 1.13 -15.27
CA SER A 236 -13.30 0.72 -14.21
C SER A 236 -14.58 1.53 -14.28
#